data_AF-A0A368K9Q1-F1
#
_entry.id   AF-A0A368K9Q1-F1
#
_cell.length_a   1.000
_cell.length_b   1.000
_cell.length_c   1.000
_cell.angle_alpha   90.00
_cell.angle_beta   90.00
_cell.angle_gamma   90.00
#
_symmetry.space_group_name_H-M   'P 1'
#
loop_
_entity.id
_entity.type
_entity.pdbx_description
1 polymer ?
#
loop_
_entity_poly.entity_id
_entity_poly.type
_entity_poly.pdbx_seq_one_letter_code
_entity_poly.pdbx_strand_id
1 'polypeptide(L)' 'TGGTPSANFTDTISGLTVSFTDTSTDNGGTISAHSWTFGDGSSSTATNPSHSYAAAGTYSVTETVTDSANGSTNSKT' A
#
# COMPACT_ATOMS: atom_id res chain seq x y z
N THR A 1 16.00 4.13 -18.08
CA THR A 1 15.14 2.92 -18.03
C THR A 1 14.49 2.92 -16.67
N GLY A 2 13.17 2.95 -16.60
CA GLY A 2 12.43 2.80 -15.33
C GLY A 2 11.56 1.57 -15.40
N GLY A 3 11.34 0.94 -14.25
CA GLY A 3 10.65 -0.32 -14.18
C GLY A 3 9.14 -0.17 -14.33
N THR A 4 8.46 -1.31 -14.29
CA THR A 4 7.00 -1.38 -14.21
C THR A 4 6.62 -1.85 -12.83
N PRO A 5 6.22 -0.94 -11.91
CA PRO A 5 5.84 -1.33 -10.58
C PRO A 5 4.51 -2.09 -10.61
N SER A 6 4.37 -3.06 -9.71
CA SER A 6 3.15 -3.82 -9.47
C SER A 6 2.89 -3.78 -7.98
N ALA A 7 1.88 -3.01 -7.57
CA ALA A 7 1.41 -2.93 -6.20
C ALA A 7 0.82 -4.27 -5.76
N ASN A 8 1.18 -4.73 -4.56
CA ASN A 8 0.56 -5.89 -3.97
C ASN A 8 0.81 -5.90 -2.47
N PHE A 9 -0.17 -6.35 -1.69
CA PHE A 9 -0.01 -6.48 -0.25
C PHE A 9 -0.78 -7.66 0.31
N THR A 10 -0.43 -8.01 1.54
CA THR A 10 -1.21 -8.90 2.39
C THR A 10 -1.55 -8.18 3.69
N ASP A 11 -2.60 -8.63 4.37
CA ASP A 11 -3.04 -8.06 5.63
C ASP A 11 -3.23 -9.14 6.71
N THR A 12 -3.10 -8.71 7.96
CA THR A 12 -3.45 -9.51 9.14
C THR A 12 -4.30 -8.67 10.08
N ILE A 13 -5.34 -9.28 10.65
CA ILE A 13 -6.35 -8.57 11.45
C ILE A 13 -6.25 -9.03 12.91
N SER A 14 -6.19 -8.08 13.83
CA SER A 14 -6.28 -8.30 15.27
C SER A 14 -7.23 -7.28 15.90
N GLY A 15 -8.48 -7.69 16.14
CA GLY A 15 -9.52 -6.79 16.63
C GLY A 15 -9.89 -5.74 15.57
N LEU A 16 -9.72 -4.46 15.92
CA LEU A 16 -9.95 -3.33 15.00
C LEU A 16 -8.66 -2.84 14.32
N THR A 17 -7.53 -3.51 14.58
CA THR A 17 -6.23 -3.15 13.99
C THR A 17 -5.90 -4.11 12.86
N VAL A 18 -5.49 -3.53 11.72
CA VAL A 18 -4.99 -4.26 10.56
C VAL A 18 -3.53 -3.89 10.34
N SER A 19 -2.68 -4.90 10.19
CA SER A 19 -1.27 -4.73 9.82
C SER A 19 -1.07 -5.19 8.39
N PHE A 20 -0.57 -4.28 7.55
CA PHE A 20 -0.33 -4.51 6.13
C PHE A 20 1.14 -4.81 5.89
N THR A 21 1.41 -5.78 5.02
CA THR A 21 2.75 -6.11 4.54
C THR A 21 2.80 -5.91 3.03
N ASP A 22 3.64 -4.97 2.60
CA ASP A 22 3.96 -4.75 1.20
C ASP A 22 4.64 -5.99 0.60
N THR A 23 4.15 -6.38 -0.57
CA THR A 23 4.68 -7.47 -1.40
C THR A 23 4.84 -7.00 -2.86
N SER A 24 4.83 -5.69 -3.06
CA SER A 24 4.95 -5.05 -4.37
C SER A 24 6.29 -5.38 -5.01
N THR A 25 6.29 -5.39 -6.33
CA THR A 25 7.50 -5.64 -7.13
C THR A 25 7.68 -4.55 -8.16
N ASP A 26 8.90 -4.38 -8.65
CA ASP A 26 9.18 -3.48 -9.76
C ASP A 26 10.18 -4.13 -10.70
N ASN A 27 9.69 -4.60 -11.86
CA ASN A 27 10.52 -5.31 -12.81
C ASN A 27 11.34 -4.31 -13.64
N GLY A 28 12.66 -4.31 -13.45
CA GLY A 28 13.57 -3.39 -14.12
C GLY A 28 13.65 -2.00 -13.47
N GLY A 29 13.13 -1.86 -12.24
CA GLY A 29 13.11 -0.62 -11.47
C GLY A 29 13.26 -0.86 -9.97
N THR A 30 12.96 0.18 -9.20
CA THR A 30 12.96 0.16 -7.74
C THR A 30 11.81 1.02 -7.26
N ILE A 31 11.01 0.49 -6.33
CA ILE A 31 9.95 1.26 -5.67
C ILE A 31 10.58 2.32 -4.76
N SER A 32 10.22 3.58 -4.97
CA SER A 32 10.72 4.74 -4.22
C SER A 32 9.75 5.28 -3.19
N ALA A 33 8.46 5.02 -3.34
CA ALA A 33 7.43 5.54 -2.47
C ALA A 33 6.21 4.63 -2.41
N HIS A 34 5.53 4.70 -1.26
CA HIS A 34 4.28 4.03 -0.95
C HIS A 34 3.26 5.08 -0.50
N SER A 35 2.01 4.89 -0.88
CA SER A 35 0.87 5.69 -0.44
C SER A 35 -0.31 4.79 -0.17
N TRP A 36 -0.85 4.86 1.03
CA TRP A 36 -1.98 4.06 1.49
C TRP A 36 -3.19 4.93 1.76
N THR A 37 -4.37 4.47 1.38
CA THR A 37 -5.65 4.99 1.85
C THR A 37 -6.43 3.87 2.49
N PHE A 38 -6.90 4.05 3.72
CA PHE A 38 -7.50 2.95 4.50
C PHE A 38 -9.03 2.81 4.35
N GLY A 39 -9.65 3.65 3.52
CA GLY A 39 -11.10 3.63 3.27
C GLY A 39 -11.94 4.34 4.34
N ASP A 40 -11.33 4.86 5.40
CA ASP A 40 -11.98 5.61 6.48
C ASP A 40 -11.59 7.11 6.53
N GLY A 41 -10.88 7.57 5.50
CA GLY A 41 -10.32 8.92 5.41
C GLY A 41 -8.89 9.06 5.92
N SER A 42 -8.33 8.04 6.57
CA SER A 42 -6.93 8.00 7.00
C SER A 42 -6.01 7.50 5.89
N SER A 43 -4.72 7.86 5.99
CA SER A 43 -3.67 7.47 5.03
C SER A 43 -2.33 7.22 5.71
N SER A 44 -1.39 6.61 4.97
CA SER A 44 -0.01 6.39 5.41
C SER A 44 0.95 6.37 4.23
N THR A 45 2.23 6.65 4.49
CA THR A 45 3.33 6.49 3.53
C THR A 45 4.36 5.46 3.97
N ALA A 46 4.11 4.77 5.10
CA ALA A 46 4.98 3.67 5.53
C ALA A 46 4.85 2.50 4.55
N THR A 47 5.94 1.77 4.33
CA THR A 47 5.95 0.54 3.51
C THR A 47 5.03 -0.54 4.10
N ASN A 48 5.12 -0.78 5.42
CA ASN A 48 4.29 -1.77 6.12
C ASN A 48 3.48 -1.09 7.24
N PRO A 49 2.39 -0.38 6.92
CA PRO A 49 1.63 0.34 7.93
C PRO A 49 0.81 -0.61 8.82
N SER A 50 0.54 -0.16 10.04
CA SER A 50 -0.54 -0.69 10.87
C SER A 50 -1.58 0.40 11.05
N HIS A 51 -2.85 0.07 10.85
CA HIS A 51 -3.97 1.01 10.98
C HIS A 51 -5.03 0.47 11.94
N SER A 52 -5.61 1.34 12.75
CA SER A 52 -6.68 0.97 13.69
C SER A 52 -7.96 1.71 13.35
N TYR A 53 -9.02 0.94 13.08
CA TYR A 53 -10.33 1.47 12.76
C TYR A 53 -11.12 1.78 14.03
N ALA A 54 -11.97 2.81 13.96
CA ALA A 54 -12.82 3.20 15.09
C ALA A 54 -13.97 2.21 15.35
N ALA A 55 -14.40 1.47 14.33
CA ALA A 55 -15.50 0.51 14.41
C ALA A 55 -15.25 -0.68 13.47
N ALA A 56 -15.94 -1.79 13.73
CA ALA A 56 -15.94 -2.91 12.80
C ALA A 56 -16.72 -2.55 11.53
N GLY A 57 -16.20 -2.93 10.37
CA GLY A 57 -16.80 -2.63 9.08
C GLY A 57 -15.97 -3.17 7.92
N THR A 58 -16.46 -2.96 6.71
CA THR A 58 -15.71 -3.23 5.48
C THR A 58 -15.13 -1.91 4.99
N TYR A 59 -13.82 -1.89 4.80
CA TYR A 59 -13.08 -0.71 4.35
C TYR A 59 -12.28 -1.06 3.09
N SER A 60 -12.35 -0.22 2.06
CA SER A 60 -11.55 -0.38 0.86
C SER A 60 -10.17 0.23 1.08
N VAL A 61 -9.17 -0.63 1.27
CA VAL A 61 -7.77 -0.23 1.45
C VAL A 61 -7.10 -0.21 0.10
N THR A 62 -6.38 0.86 -0.22
CA THR A 62 -5.61 0.96 -1.46
C THR A 62 -4.16 1.28 -1.14
N GLU A 63 -3.24 0.49 -1.68
CA GLU A 63 -1.82 0.81 -1.77
C GLU A 63 -1.52 1.36 -3.16
N THR A 64 -0.67 2.38 -3.24
CA THR A 64 -0.08 2.90 -4.48
C THR A 64 1.44 2.97 -4.32
N VAL A 65 2.17 2.35 -5.25
CA VAL A 65 3.63 2.37 -5.29
C VAL A 65 4.16 3.15 -6.49
N THR A 66 5.33 3.76 -6.35
CA THR A 66 5.94 4.63 -7.37
C THR A 66 7.34 4.15 -7.75
N ASP A 67 7.62 3.92 -9.04
CA ASP A 67 8.97 3.63 -9.54
C ASP A 67 9.89 4.85 -9.40
N SER A 68 11.12 4.59 -8.96
CA SER A 68 12.15 5.60 -8.66
C SER A 68 12.67 6.35 -9.89
N ALA A 69 12.68 5.71 -11.07
CA ALA A 69 13.39 6.22 -12.23
C ALA A 69 12.49 7.04 -13.16
N ASN A 70 11.23 6.64 -13.29
CA ASN A 70 10.27 7.28 -14.20
C ASN A 70 9.03 7.84 -13.49
N GLY A 71 8.86 7.60 -12.18
CA GLY A 71 7.71 8.09 -11.41
C GLY A 71 6.38 7.42 -11.76
N SER A 72 6.39 6.35 -12.55
CA SER A 72 5.18 5.59 -12.87
C SER A 72 4.62 4.95 -11.60
N THR A 73 3.30 4.83 -11.55
CA THR A 73 2.61 4.28 -10.40
C THR A 73 1.78 3.06 -10.75
N ASN A 74 1.56 2.22 -9.74
CA ASN A 74 0.57 1.16 -9.78
C ASN A 74 -0.17 1.11 -8.45
N SER A 75 -1.43 0.69 -8.47
CA SER A 75 -2.27 0.61 -7.28
C SER A 75 -2.94 -0.75 -7.14
N LYS A 76 -3.08 -1.19 -5.89
CA LYS A 76 -3.80 -2.39 -5.48
C LYS A 76 -4.86 -2.02 -4.44
N THR A 77 -6.08 -2.52 -4.63
CA THR A 77 -7.18 -2.49 -3.65
C THR A 77 -7.56 -3.91 -3.27
#